data_AF-A0AAN9FUX8-F1
#
_entry.id   AF-A0AAN9FUX8-F1
#
_cell.length_a   1.000
_cell.length_b   1.000
_cell.length_c   1.000
_cell.angle_alpha   90.00
_cell.angle_beta   90.00
_cell.angle_gamma   90.00
#
_symmetry.space_group_name_H-M   'P 1'
#
loop_
_entity.id
_entity.type
_entity.pdbx_description
1 polymer ?
#
loop_
_entity_poly.entity_id
_entity_poly.type
_entity_poly.pdbx_seq_one_letter_code
_entity_poly.pdbx_strand_id
1 'polypeptide(L)'
;ESMDTFLGLFDPALENENTQTHDIDELNGNVIIRRDDQLYKRGSKCNLPLRVGGTLGGVPRGPSVAVLPDQLPSEPQEGNIEYKLKLVNPNHERFKRLVSQMQWRLREGLGEAIYEIGVEDSGILLGLTPEELQASMTTLRRMARQLGASLTVIREKTISGHNGQTRKAAEVLVRKVPDDQYSIELRIAVLGNSDVGKSTLLGVLTRGELDNGRGCARLNVFRHRHEVCSGKTSSISLQLLGFDSQGNVIDQTCTRSRDYDDEDICSQSIKIINFIDLAGDQKYLKTTVFGLSGYSPHYAVLVVR
;
A
#
# COMPACT_ATOMS: atom_id res chain seq x y z
N GLU A 1 48.13 18.51 -1.72
CA GLU A 1 47.73 18.33 -0.31
C GLU A 1 47.01 17.01 -0.22
N SER A 2 47.69 16.06 0.42
CA SER A 2 47.53 14.62 0.28
C SER A 2 46.40 14.06 1.15
N MET A 3 46.01 12.84 0.81
CA MET A 3 44.99 11.94 1.39
C MET A 3 45.21 11.57 2.88
N ASP A 4 46.04 12.32 3.61
CA ASP A 4 46.48 12.02 4.98
C ASP A 4 45.57 12.67 6.04
N THR A 5 44.78 13.67 5.68
CA THR A 5 43.85 14.34 6.62
C THR A 5 42.55 13.55 6.83
N PHE A 6 42.25 12.54 6.00
CA PHE A 6 41.01 11.75 6.09
C PHE A 6 41.18 10.46 6.91
N LEU A 7 42.42 9.99 7.11
CA LEU A 7 42.72 8.75 7.85
C LEU A 7 43.08 8.97 9.32
N GLY A 8 43.26 10.22 9.77
CA GLY A 8 43.51 10.56 11.18
C GLY A 8 42.29 10.45 12.11
N LEU A 9 41.12 10.09 11.59
CA LEU A 9 39.88 9.87 12.37
C LEU A 9 39.69 8.42 12.83
N PHE A 10 40.59 7.50 12.43
CA PHE A 10 40.54 6.08 12.78
C PHE A 10 41.89 5.59 13.35
N ASP A 11 42.43 6.29 14.34
CA ASP A 11 43.59 5.80 15.09
C ASP A 11 43.11 5.09 16.38
N PRO A 12 43.27 3.75 16.51
CA PRO A 12 42.69 2.97 17.60
C PRO A 12 43.55 2.93 18.88
N ALA A 13 44.43 3.91 19.10
CA ALA A 13 45.44 3.87 20.17
C ALA A 13 45.26 4.93 21.29
N LEU A 14 44.06 5.48 21.48
CA LEU A 14 43.75 6.32 22.65
C LEU A 14 42.59 5.75 23.46
N GLU A 15 42.79 4.53 23.99
CA GLU A 15 42.14 4.15 25.23
C GLU A 15 42.99 4.70 26.39
N ASN A 16 42.44 5.66 27.14
CA ASN A 16 42.49 5.60 28.60
C ASN A 16 41.49 6.54 29.28
N GLU A 17 40.61 5.86 30.02
CA GLU A 17 40.00 6.21 31.31
C GLU A 17 38.92 7.30 31.42
N ASN A 18 37.78 6.82 31.93
CA ASN A 18 36.62 7.49 32.53
C ASN A 18 35.47 7.91 31.61
N THR A 19 34.54 6.99 31.34
CA THR A 19 33.10 7.24 31.59
C THR A 19 32.23 5.98 31.47
N GLN A 20 31.63 5.58 32.60
CA GLN A 20 30.33 4.92 32.78
C GLN A 20 29.77 4.04 31.63
N THR A 21 29.94 2.73 31.79
CA THR A 21 29.24 1.68 31.06
C THR A 21 27.82 1.47 31.62
N HIS A 22 26.85 2.22 31.12
CA HIS A 22 25.44 1.86 31.06
C HIS A 22 24.90 2.63 29.86
N ASP A 23 24.33 1.92 28.87
CA ASP A 23 23.56 2.42 27.69
C ASP A 23 24.05 1.87 26.34
N ILE A 24 24.21 0.54 26.20
CA ILE A 24 24.27 -0.10 24.87
C ILE A 24 23.30 -1.30 24.72
N ASP A 25 22.67 -1.79 25.78
CA ASP A 25 21.77 -2.98 25.71
C ASP A 25 20.26 -2.68 25.63
N GLU A 26 19.82 -1.42 25.48
CA GLU A 26 18.38 -1.06 25.35
C GLU A 26 17.87 -0.89 23.90
N LEU A 27 18.51 -1.53 22.92
CA LEU A 27 18.09 -1.46 21.51
C LEU A 27 17.42 -2.72 20.95
N ASN A 28 17.27 -3.79 21.74
CA ASN A 28 16.46 -4.95 21.36
C ASN A 28 15.46 -5.25 22.47
N GLY A 29 14.22 -4.77 22.30
CA GLY A 29 13.14 -4.78 23.29
C GLY A 29 12.63 -6.17 23.71
N ASN A 30 13.44 -6.92 24.45
CA ASN A 30 12.99 -8.06 25.24
C ASN A 30 12.96 -7.68 26.72
N VAL A 31 11.85 -7.07 27.16
CA VAL A 31 11.55 -6.97 28.60
C VAL A 31 10.68 -8.16 29.00
N ILE A 32 11.32 -9.12 29.67
CA ILE A 32 10.66 -10.19 30.41
C ILE A 32 9.94 -9.57 31.61
N ILE A 33 8.61 -9.45 31.56
CA ILE A 33 7.82 -9.02 32.71
C ILE A 33 7.68 -10.19 33.69
N ARG A 34 8.44 -10.15 34.79
CA ARG A 34 8.16 -10.96 35.99
C ARG A 34 6.87 -10.45 36.64
N ARG A 35 5.91 -11.34 36.84
CA ARG A 35 4.65 -11.07 37.57
C ARG A 35 4.95 -10.93 39.05
N ASP A 36 4.68 -9.76 39.60
CA ASP A 36 4.37 -9.63 41.03
C ASP A 36 2.98 -9.00 41.15
N ASP A 37 2.08 -9.79 41.76
CA ASP A 37 0.73 -9.41 42.14
C ASP A 37 0.75 -8.24 43.12
N GLN A 38 0.01 -7.16 42.83
CA GLN A 38 -0.77 -6.47 43.86
C GLN A 38 -1.80 -5.49 43.28
N LEU A 39 -3.03 -5.67 43.77
CA LEU A 39 -4.22 -4.88 43.52
C LEU A 39 -3.98 -3.37 43.74
N TYR A 40 -4.44 -2.55 42.79
CA TYR A 40 -4.92 -1.20 43.11
C TYR A 40 -6.26 -0.91 42.42
N LYS A 41 -7.31 -0.89 43.25
CA LYS A 41 -8.61 -0.29 42.94
C LYS A 41 -8.46 1.23 42.95
N ARG A 42 -8.86 1.92 41.88
CA ARG A 42 -9.52 3.23 41.98
C ARG A 42 -10.42 3.45 40.78
N GLY A 43 -11.73 3.45 41.04
CA GLY A 43 -12.73 3.83 40.06
C GLY A 43 -12.79 5.34 39.89
N SER A 44 -13.08 5.75 38.66
CA SER A 44 -13.82 6.97 38.36
C SER A 44 -14.80 6.63 37.24
N LYS A 45 -16.08 6.60 37.61
CA LYS A 45 -17.20 6.42 36.69
C LYS A 45 -17.30 7.67 35.81
N CYS A 46 -17.09 7.53 34.51
CA CYS A 46 -17.61 8.47 33.53
C CYS A 46 -18.76 7.76 32.79
N ASN A 47 -19.98 8.04 33.26
CA ASN A 47 -21.23 7.66 32.60
C ASN A 47 -21.28 8.34 31.21
N LEU A 48 -21.24 7.55 30.13
CA LEU A 48 -21.85 7.95 28.86
C LEU A 48 -23.14 7.17 28.65
N PRO A 49 -24.24 7.80 28.20
CA PRO A 49 -25.48 7.10 27.94
C PRO A 49 -25.32 6.20 26.71
N LEU A 50 -25.67 4.92 26.88
CA LEU A 50 -25.95 3.99 25.79
C LEU A 50 -27.12 4.55 24.97
N ARG A 51 -26.83 5.21 23.86
CA ARG A 51 -27.86 5.58 22.87
C ARG A 51 -28.01 4.44 21.89
N VAL A 52 -29.06 3.65 22.13
CA VAL A 52 -29.63 2.65 21.23
C VAL A 52 -30.13 3.34 19.96
N GLY A 53 -29.85 2.73 18.80
CA GLY A 53 -30.63 2.92 17.57
C GLY A 53 -30.30 4.16 16.75
N GLY A 54 -29.35 4.03 15.84
CA GLY A 54 -29.13 4.94 14.73
C GLY A 54 -28.28 4.25 13.69
N THR A 55 -28.92 3.65 12.68
CA THR A 55 -28.28 3.13 11.46
C THR A 55 -27.58 4.27 10.74
N LEU A 56 -26.34 4.56 11.14
CA LEU A 56 -25.43 5.41 10.37
C LEU A 56 -24.87 4.56 9.25
N GLY A 57 -25.12 5.01 8.02
CA GLY A 57 -24.89 4.29 6.78
C GLY A 57 -23.54 3.57 6.77
N GLY A 58 -23.60 2.25 6.62
CA GLY A 58 -22.44 1.49 6.21
C GLY A 58 -21.96 2.05 4.89
N VAL A 59 -20.76 2.63 4.89
CA VAL A 59 -20.02 2.88 3.66
C VAL A 59 -19.93 1.53 2.95
N PRO A 60 -20.34 1.41 1.67
CA PRO A 60 -20.22 0.14 0.96
C PRO A 60 -18.74 -0.25 0.95
N ARG A 61 -18.40 -1.29 1.73
CA ARG A 61 -17.07 -1.90 1.77
C ARG A 61 -16.93 -2.88 0.60
N GLY A 62 -16.88 -2.30 -0.59
CA GLY A 62 -16.53 -2.98 -1.82
C GLY A 62 -16.06 -1.93 -2.81
N PRO A 63 -15.21 -2.26 -3.79
CA PRO A 63 -14.86 -1.30 -4.82
C PRO A 63 -16.15 -0.94 -5.56
N SER A 64 -16.71 0.24 -5.29
CA SER A 64 -17.60 0.87 -6.25
C SER A 64 -16.77 1.03 -7.50
N VAL A 65 -17.07 0.25 -8.55
CA VAL A 65 -16.36 0.24 -9.82
C VAL A 65 -16.18 1.70 -10.23
N ALA A 66 -14.96 2.21 -10.08
CA ALA A 66 -14.67 3.60 -10.39
C ALA A 66 -14.87 3.79 -11.90
N VAL A 67 -15.41 4.93 -12.30
CA VAL A 67 -15.67 5.20 -13.72
C VAL A 67 -14.34 5.50 -14.40
N LEU A 68 -14.03 4.83 -15.52
CA LEU A 68 -12.86 5.15 -16.34
C LEU A 68 -12.93 6.62 -16.84
N PRO A 69 -11.81 7.36 -16.86
CA PRO A 69 -11.77 8.72 -17.43
C PRO A 69 -12.17 8.74 -18.91
N ASP A 70 -12.54 9.93 -19.42
CA ASP A 70 -12.97 10.12 -20.84
C ASP A 70 -11.83 10.01 -21.84
N GLN A 71 -10.59 10.20 -21.38
CA GLN A 71 -9.40 10.06 -22.19
C GLN A 71 -8.25 9.56 -21.31
N LEU A 72 -7.50 8.58 -21.84
CA LEU A 72 -6.27 8.10 -21.24
C LEU A 72 -5.07 8.73 -21.98
N PRO A 73 -3.89 8.85 -21.35
CA PRO A 73 -2.66 9.19 -22.05
C PRO A 73 -2.36 8.14 -23.14
N SER A 74 -1.44 8.43 -24.06
CA SER A 74 -0.98 7.41 -25.01
C SER A 74 -0.35 6.21 -24.29
N GLU A 75 -0.48 5.02 -24.87
CA GLU A 75 0.06 3.79 -24.30
C GLU A 75 1.56 3.94 -23.99
N PRO A 76 2.00 3.63 -22.76
CA PRO A 76 3.41 3.65 -22.44
C PRO A 76 4.12 2.46 -23.09
N GLN A 77 5.23 2.73 -23.77
CA GLN A 77 6.07 1.68 -24.40
C GLN A 77 6.70 0.77 -23.35
N GLU A 78 6.96 1.30 -22.15
CA GLU A 78 7.55 0.60 -21.01
C GLU A 78 6.59 0.53 -19.82
N GLY A 79 6.85 -0.37 -18.88
CA GLY A 79 6.03 -0.55 -17.68
C GLY A 79 4.93 -1.59 -17.82
N ASN A 80 3.95 -1.54 -16.92
CA ASN A 80 3.00 -2.63 -16.69
C ASN A 80 1.58 -2.38 -17.21
N ILE A 81 1.39 -1.33 -18.03
CA ILE A 81 0.11 -0.96 -18.61
C ILE A 81 0.10 -1.34 -20.09
N GLU A 82 -0.96 -1.97 -20.56
CA GLU A 82 -1.12 -2.41 -21.95
C GLU A 82 -2.51 -2.03 -22.49
N TYR A 83 -2.55 -1.40 -23.66
CA TYR A 83 -3.80 -1.00 -24.31
C TYR A 83 -4.15 -1.96 -25.42
N LYS A 84 -5.40 -2.41 -25.46
CA LYS A 84 -5.89 -3.26 -26.54
C LYS A 84 -7.31 -2.90 -26.92
N LEU A 85 -7.47 -2.46 -28.17
CA LEU A 85 -8.80 -2.21 -28.71
C LEU A 85 -9.67 -3.47 -28.69
N LYS A 86 -9.16 -4.62 -29.17
CA LYS A 86 -9.90 -5.89 -29.20
C LYS A 86 -9.01 -7.12 -29.17
N LEU A 87 -9.47 -8.17 -28.47
CA LEU A 87 -8.79 -9.47 -28.33
C LEU A 87 -9.70 -10.64 -28.72
N VAL A 88 -10.45 -10.49 -29.80
CA VAL A 88 -11.37 -11.53 -30.28
C VAL A 88 -10.62 -12.60 -31.08
N ASN A 89 -10.76 -13.88 -30.68
CA ASN A 89 -10.28 -15.08 -31.38
C ASN A 89 -8.89 -14.96 -32.04
N PRO A 90 -7.80 -14.80 -31.27
CA PRO A 90 -6.46 -14.79 -31.84
C PRO A 90 -6.07 -16.17 -32.40
N ASN A 91 -5.38 -16.20 -33.54
CA ASN A 91 -4.70 -17.40 -34.04
C ASN A 91 -3.64 -17.90 -33.02
N HIS A 92 -3.23 -19.16 -33.11
CA HIS A 92 -2.30 -19.79 -32.17
C HIS A 92 -0.97 -19.02 -32.01
N GLU A 93 -0.39 -18.55 -33.11
CA GLU A 93 0.84 -17.73 -33.07
C GLU A 93 0.61 -16.37 -32.40
N ARG A 94 -0.50 -15.70 -32.74
CA ARG A 94 -0.89 -14.43 -32.11
C ARG A 94 -1.14 -14.62 -30.61
N PHE A 95 -1.79 -15.71 -30.23
CA PHE A 95 -2.05 -16.05 -28.84
C PHE A 95 -0.75 -16.25 -28.06
N LYS A 96 0.22 -16.99 -28.61
CA LYS A 96 1.56 -17.12 -28.00
C LYS A 96 2.23 -15.76 -27.80
N ARG A 97 2.20 -14.89 -28.80
CA ARG A 97 2.77 -13.53 -28.69
C ARG A 97 2.10 -12.70 -27.60
N LEU A 98 0.78 -12.76 -27.49
CA LEU A 98 0.03 -12.05 -26.45
C LEU A 98 0.36 -12.58 -25.04
N VAL A 99 0.55 -13.90 -24.89
CA VAL A 99 0.97 -14.51 -23.62
C VAL A 99 2.38 -14.06 -23.25
N SER A 100 3.34 -14.07 -24.18
CA SER A 100 4.69 -13.56 -23.93
C SER A 100 4.68 -12.07 -23.56
N GLN A 101 3.83 -11.27 -24.21
CA GLN A 101 3.65 -9.86 -23.87
C GLN A 101 3.10 -9.68 -22.45
N MET A 102 2.08 -10.44 -22.07
CA MET A 102 1.53 -10.41 -20.71
C MET A 102 2.57 -10.79 -19.66
N GLN A 103 3.38 -11.81 -19.94
CA GLN A 103 4.48 -12.19 -19.06
C GLN A 103 5.54 -11.09 -18.93
N TRP A 104 5.79 -10.32 -19.98
CA TRP A 104 6.69 -9.17 -19.91
C TRP A 104 6.10 -8.05 -19.07
N ARG A 105 4.86 -7.62 -19.32
CA ARG A 105 4.16 -6.59 -18.52
C ARG A 105 4.06 -6.94 -17.04
N LEU A 106 3.80 -8.22 -16.72
CA LEU A 106 3.79 -8.72 -15.34
C LEU A 106 5.16 -8.61 -14.67
N ARG A 107 6.26 -8.86 -15.40
CA ARG A 107 7.61 -8.72 -14.83
C ARG A 107 7.98 -7.26 -14.58
N GLU A 108 7.67 -6.39 -15.53
CA GLU A 108 7.88 -4.94 -15.38
C GLU A 108 7.10 -4.35 -14.20
N GLY A 109 5.90 -4.89 -13.92
CA GLY A 109 5.06 -4.46 -12.82
C GLY A 109 5.16 -5.30 -11.54
N LEU A 110 6.28 -6.00 -11.32
CA LEU A 110 6.52 -6.80 -10.10
C LEU A 110 5.39 -7.79 -9.75
N GLY A 111 4.79 -8.40 -10.77
CA GLY A 111 3.67 -9.34 -10.64
C GLY A 111 2.30 -8.73 -10.91
N GLU A 112 2.18 -7.44 -11.23
CA GLU A 112 0.91 -6.79 -11.59
C GLU A 112 0.97 -6.15 -12.97
N ALA A 113 -0.08 -6.33 -13.78
CA ALA A 113 -0.25 -5.66 -15.06
C ALA A 113 -1.68 -5.14 -15.21
N ILE A 114 -1.83 -3.96 -15.82
CA ILE A 114 -3.12 -3.33 -16.10
C ILE A 114 -3.39 -3.40 -17.60
N TYR A 115 -4.55 -3.94 -17.96
CA TYR A 115 -5.01 -4.06 -19.33
C TYR A 115 -6.22 -3.17 -19.55
N GLU A 116 -6.09 -2.23 -20.47
CA GLU A 116 -7.19 -1.37 -20.90
C GLU A 116 -7.80 -1.93 -22.17
N ILE A 117 -9.01 -2.49 -22.06
CA ILE A 117 -9.73 -3.15 -23.16
C ILE A 117 -10.78 -2.21 -23.74
N GLY A 118 -10.78 -2.07 -25.07
CA GLY A 118 -11.65 -1.12 -25.78
C GLY A 118 -11.05 0.29 -25.89
N VAL A 119 -9.73 0.40 -25.67
CA VAL A 119 -8.94 1.63 -25.78
C VAL A 119 -7.93 1.46 -26.92
N GLU A 120 -7.77 2.50 -27.75
CA GLU A 120 -6.70 2.55 -28.74
C GLU A 120 -5.35 2.90 -28.10
N ASP A 121 -4.25 2.59 -28.79
CA ASP A 121 -2.88 2.94 -28.39
C ASP A 121 -2.69 4.47 -28.20
N SER A 122 -3.56 5.27 -28.82
CA SER A 122 -3.64 6.74 -28.66
C SER A 122 -4.24 7.20 -27.32
N GLY A 123 -4.83 6.29 -26.54
CA GLY A 123 -5.57 6.58 -25.31
C GLY A 123 -7.05 6.95 -25.52
N ILE A 124 -7.54 6.86 -26.76
CA ILE A 124 -8.95 7.13 -27.09
C ILE A 124 -9.81 5.91 -26.75
N LEU A 125 -10.86 6.11 -25.96
CA LEU A 125 -11.84 5.06 -25.64
C LEU A 125 -12.89 4.95 -26.75
N LEU A 126 -12.69 4.00 -27.66
CA LEU A 126 -13.71 3.66 -28.67
C LEU A 126 -14.80 2.73 -28.13
N GLY A 127 -14.45 1.92 -27.13
CA GLY A 127 -15.28 0.88 -26.54
C GLY A 127 -15.59 -0.27 -27.50
N LEU A 128 -16.00 -1.40 -26.93
CA LEU A 128 -16.42 -2.60 -27.63
C LEU A 128 -17.89 -2.90 -27.42
N THR A 129 -18.53 -3.62 -28.34
CA THR A 129 -19.85 -4.19 -28.05
C THR A 129 -19.75 -5.16 -26.85
N PRO A 130 -20.85 -5.40 -26.10
CA PRO A 130 -20.81 -6.31 -24.96
C PRO A 130 -20.35 -7.73 -25.34
N GLU A 131 -20.69 -8.20 -26.54
CA GLU A 131 -20.26 -9.49 -27.07
C GLU A 131 -18.75 -9.53 -27.36
N GLU A 132 -18.22 -8.51 -28.03
CA GLU A 132 -16.79 -8.39 -28.31
C GLU A 132 -15.95 -8.22 -27.04
N LEU A 133 -16.48 -7.49 -26.06
CA LEU A 133 -15.84 -7.34 -24.76
C LEU A 133 -15.79 -8.69 -24.05
N GLN A 134 -16.89 -9.43 -24.00
CA GLN A 134 -16.92 -10.76 -23.39
C GLN A 134 -15.96 -11.75 -24.08
N ALA A 135 -15.88 -11.72 -25.41
CA ALA A 135 -14.93 -12.52 -26.16
C ALA A 135 -13.48 -12.13 -25.84
N SER A 136 -13.18 -10.82 -25.77
CA SER A 136 -11.85 -10.30 -25.41
C SER A 136 -11.46 -10.68 -23.98
N MET A 137 -12.39 -10.57 -23.03
CA MET A 137 -12.20 -11.01 -21.64
C MET A 137 -11.95 -12.51 -21.53
N THR A 138 -12.62 -13.31 -22.37
CA THR A 138 -12.41 -14.76 -22.42
C THR A 138 -11.01 -15.10 -22.91
N THR A 139 -10.52 -14.40 -23.94
CA THR A 139 -9.13 -14.51 -24.39
C THR A 139 -8.17 -14.10 -23.27
N LEU A 140 -8.43 -13.00 -22.56
CA LEU A 140 -7.56 -12.52 -21.47
C LEU A 140 -7.49 -13.52 -20.31
N ARG A 141 -8.62 -14.11 -19.92
CA ARG A 141 -8.66 -15.20 -18.93
C ARG A 141 -7.85 -16.41 -19.38
N ARG A 142 -7.89 -16.77 -20.67
CA ARG A 142 -7.09 -17.89 -21.20
C ARG A 142 -5.59 -17.60 -21.12
N MET A 143 -5.18 -16.37 -21.44
CA MET A 143 -3.78 -15.95 -21.31
C MET A 143 -3.32 -15.98 -19.86
N ALA A 144 -4.12 -15.40 -18.95
CA ALA A 144 -3.83 -15.37 -17.52
C ALA A 144 -3.71 -16.78 -16.94
N ARG A 145 -4.64 -17.70 -17.28
CA ARG A 145 -4.58 -19.11 -16.85
C ARG A 145 -3.30 -19.81 -17.30
N GLN A 146 -2.81 -19.53 -18.51
CA GLN A 146 -1.56 -20.13 -19.00
C GLN A 146 -0.34 -19.68 -18.18
N LEU A 147 -0.39 -18.47 -17.60
CA LEU A 147 0.67 -17.92 -16.77
C LEU A 147 0.47 -18.15 -15.27
N GLY A 148 -0.63 -18.81 -14.85
CA GLY A 148 -1.00 -18.94 -13.43
C GLY A 148 -1.43 -17.61 -12.79
N ALA A 149 -1.86 -16.64 -13.59
CA ALA A 149 -2.28 -15.32 -13.13
C ALA A 149 -3.79 -15.27 -12.85
N SER A 150 -4.17 -14.43 -11.88
CA SER A 150 -5.54 -14.06 -11.56
C SER A 150 -5.94 -12.77 -12.30
N LEU A 151 -7.24 -12.62 -12.56
CA LEU A 151 -7.79 -11.51 -13.33
C LEU A 151 -8.96 -10.89 -12.58
N THR A 152 -8.90 -9.57 -12.37
CA THR A 152 -9.95 -8.78 -11.70
C THR A 152 -10.29 -7.55 -12.53
N VAL A 153 -11.57 -7.28 -12.76
CA VAL A 153 -12.01 -6.05 -13.45
C VAL A 153 -12.04 -4.92 -12.42
N ILE A 154 -11.24 -3.87 -12.62
CA ILE A 154 -11.16 -2.71 -11.71
C ILE A 154 -12.24 -1.69 -12.06
N ARG A 155 -12.34 -1.37 -13.36
CA ARG A 155 -13.23 -0.32 -13.87
C ARG A 155 -13.93 -0.78 -15.13
N GLU A 156 -15.15 -0.32 -15.32
CA GLU A 156 -15.90 -0.49 -16.55
C GLU A 156 -16.60 0.83 -16.89
N LYS A 157 -16.63 1.17 -18.16
CA LYS A 157 -17.30 2.38 -18.65
C LYS A 157 -18.16 2.04 -19.85
N THR A 158 -19.39 2.50 -19.83
CA THR A 158 -20.29 2.44 -20.98
C THR A 158 -20.19 3.74 -21.76
N ILE A 159 -19.98 3.63 -23.07
CA ILE A 159 -19.80 4.71 -24.03
C ILE A 159 -20.95 4.62 -25.04
N SER A 160 -21.60 5.75 -25.31
CA SER A 160 -22.64 5.83 -26.33
C SER A 160 -21.99 5.84 -27.71
N GLY A 161 -22.20 4.77 -28.49
CA GLY A 161 -21.72 4.69 -29.86
C GLY A 161 -22.52 5.58 -30.82
N HIS A 162 -21.92 5.91 -31.97
CA HIS A 162 -22.51 6.75 -33.02
C HIS A 162 -23.88 6.26 -33.55
N ASN A 163 -24.23 5.00 -33.34
CA ASN A 163 -25.48 4.39 -33.83
C ASN A 163 -26.50 4.11 -32.71
N GLY A 164 -26.34 4.71 -31.52
CA GLY A 164 -27.15 4.38 -30.33
C GLY A 164 -26.81 3.02 -29.71
N GLN A 165 -25.79 2.33 -30.22
CA GLN A 165 -25.27 1.09 -29.63
C GLN A 165 -24.47 1.40 -28.37
N THR A 166 -24.70 0.60 -27.32
CA THR A 166 -23.91 0.65 -26.09
C THR A 166 -22.57 -0.04 -26.32
N ARG A 167 -21.49 0.73 -26.16
CA ARG A 167 -20.12 0.22 -26.16
C ARG A 167 -19.57 0.24 -24.74
N LYS A 168 -18.64 -0.64 -24.44
CA LYS A 168 -18.04 -0.79 -23.11
C LYS A 168 -16.53 -0.88 -23.22
N ALA A 169 -15.84 -0.17 -22.34
CA ALA A 169 -14.41 -0.29 -22.11
C ALA A 169 -14.18 -0.77 -20.69
N ALA A 170 -13.13 -1.55 -20.47
CA ALA A 170 -12.83 -2.14 -19.16
C ALA A 170 -11.35 -2.07 -18.83
N GLU A 171 -11.06 -1.69 -17.60
CA GLU A 171 -9.73 -1.73 -16.99
C GLU A 171 -9.63 -3.01 -16.18
N VAL A 172 -8.65 -3.83 -16.53
CA VAL A 172 -8.50 -5.18 -16.00
C VAL A 172 -7.14 -5.32 -15.36
N LEU A 173 -7.15 -5.68 -14.07
CA LEU A 173 -5.96 -6.05 -13.35
C LEU A 173 -5.63 -7.53 -13.58
N VAL A 174 -4.40 -7.80 -13.97
CA VAL A 174 -3.83 -9.14 -14.01
C VAL A 174 -2.76 -9.22 -12.93
N ARG A 175 -2.90 -10.18 -12.02
CA ARG A 175 -1.93 -10.43 -10.94
C ARG A 175 -1.34 -11.82 -11.05
N LYS A 176 -0.02 -11.93 -11.02
CA LYS A 176 0.70 -13.18 -10.83
C LYS A 176 1.61 -13.03 -9.62
N VAL A 177 1.45 -13.90 -8.64
CA VAL A 177 2.43 -14.01 -7.55
C VAL A 177 3.72 -14.55 -8.16
N PRO A 178 4.88 -13.88 -7.99
CA PRO A 178 6.15 -14.42 -8.46
C PRO A 178 6.41 -15.79 -7.86
N ASP A 179 6.99 -16.72 -8.64
CA ASP A 179 7.19 -18.10 -8.18
C ASP A 179 8.19 -18.18 -6.99
N ASP A 180 9.00 -17.13 -6.80
CA ASP A 180 10.00 -16.99 -5.74
C ASP A 180 9.52 -16.20 -4.49
N GLN A 181 8.28 -15.68 -4.50
CA GLN A 181 7.76 -14.84 -3.42
C GLN A 181 6.37 -15.31 -2.97
N TYR A 182 6.06 -15.15 -1.68
CA TYR A 182 4.73 -15.45 -1.15
C TYR A 182 3.74 -14.30 -1.38
N SER A 183 4.24 -13.06 -1.46
CA SER A 183 3.43 -11.85 -1.63
C SER A 183 4.20 -10.73 -2.33
N ILE A 184 3.50 -9.89 -3.10
CA ILE A 184 4.05 -8.67 -3.70
C ILE A 184 4.13 -7.58 -2.63
N GLU A 185 5.32 -7.20 -2.21
CA GLU A 185 5.53 -6.20 -1.17
C GLU A 185 5.78 -4.80 -1.74
N LEU A 186 5.01 -3.80 -1.31
CA LEU A 186 5.14 -2.42 -1.74
C LEU A 186 5.43 -1.50 -0.55
N ARG A 187 6.62 -0.89 -0.53
CA ARG A 187 7.02 0.07 0.49
C ARG A 187 6.71 1.49 0.04
N ILE A 188 5.90 2.20 0.81
CA ILE A 188 5.48 3.59 0.54
C ILE A 188 5.90 4.47 1.71
N ALA A 189 6.78 5.44 1.48
CA ALA A 189 7.14 6.44 2.46
C ALA A 189 6.18 7.63 2.42
N VAL A 190 5.73 8.11 3.58
CA VAL A 190 4.88 9.30 3.69
C VAL A 190 5.70 10.46 4.23
N LEU A 191 5.84 11.50 3.41
CA LEU A 191 6.63 12.69 3.65
C LEU A 191 5.75 13.93 3.71
N GLY A 192 6.26 15.00 4.32
CA GLY A 192 5.56 16.29 4.41
C GLY A 192 5.84 17.01 5.71
N ASN A 193 5.52 18.30 5.76
CA ASN A 193 5.79 19.16 6.91
C ASN A 193 5.06 18.68 8.18
N SER A 194 5.43 19.22 9.34
CA SER A 194 4.62 19.05 10.56
C SER A 194 3.18 19.50 10.32
N ASP A 195 2.23 18.83 10.97
CA ASP A 195 0.82 19.24 11.02
C ASP A 195 0.03 19.24 9.70
N VAL A 196 0.55 18.59 8.64
CA VAL A 196 -0.19 18.35 7.38
C VAL A 196 -1.12 17.13 7.45
N GLY A 197 -1.10 16.37 8.56
CA GLY A 197 -1.99 15.23 8.77
C GLY A 197 -1.49 13.88 8.23
N LYS A 198 -0.19 13.70 8.00
CA LYS A 198 0.41 12.42 7.53
C LYS A 198 -0.01 11.21 8.37
N SER A 199 0.29 11.26 9.67
CA SER A 199 -0.04 10.18 10.61
C SER A 199 -1.55 10.03 10.79
N THR A 200 -2.32 11.11 10.62
CA THR A 200 -3.79 11.04 10.63
C THR A 200 -4.30 10.28 9.41
N LEU A 201 -3.78 10.58 8.21
CA LEU A 201 -4.11 9.88 6.97
C LEU A 201 -3.79 8.38 7.08
N LEU A 202 -2.59 8.05 7.57
CA LEU A 202 -2.19 6.65 7.78
C LEU A 202 -3.07 5.94 8.82
N GLY A 203 -3.42 6.61 9.91
CA GLY A 203 -4.33 6.04 10.92
C GLY A 203 -5.73 5.74 10.38
N VAL A 204 -6.26 6.60 9.50
CA VAL A 204 -7.55 6.38 8.83
C VAL A 204 -7.45 5.26 7.79
N LEU A 205 -6.38 5.22 6.99
CA LEU A 205 -6.20 4.21 5.94
C LEU A 205 -6.02 2.80 6.50
N THR A 206 -5.29 2.67 7.59
CA THR A 206 -4.97 1.36 8.21
C THR A 206 -6.15 0.82 8.99
N ARG A 207 -6.82 1.64 9.80
CA ARG A 207 -7.92 1.19 10.66
C ARG A 207 -9.32 1.35 10.08
N GLY A 208 -9.46 2.12 9.00
CA GLY A 208 -10.76 2.45 8.43
C GLY A 208 -11.66 3.31 9.35
N GLU A 209 -11.11 3.88 10.42
CA GLU A 209 -11.81 4.78 11.34
C GLU A 209 -11.53 6.23 10.96
N LEU A 210 -12.59 7.03 10.77
CA LEU A 210 -12.45 8.45 10.48
C LEU A 210 -11.92 9.20 11.70
N ASP A 211 -11.05 10.18 11.45
CA ASP A 211 -10.55 11.03 12.52
C ASP A 211 -11.66 11.96 13.05
N ASN A 212 -11.71 12.14 14.37
CA ASN A 212 -12.69 13.02 15.03
C ASN A 212 -12.27 14.50 15.02
N GLY A 213 -11.29 14.87 14.20
CA GLY A 213 -10.70 16.21 14.14
C GLY A 213 -9.82 16.58 15.34
N ARG A 214 -9.61 15.66 16.29
CA ARG A 214 -8.70 15.82 17.44
C ARG A 214 -7.46 14.93 17.33
N GLY A 215 -7.31 14.20 16.22
CA GLY A 215 -6.20 13.28 16.00
C GLY A 215 -6.33 11.96 16.76
N CYS A 216 -7.56 11.45 16.93
CA CYS A 216 -7.76 10.07 17.39
C CYS A 216 -7.08 9.07 16.45
N ALA A 217 -7.17 9.29 15.13
CA ALA A 217 -6.63 8.37 14.15
C ALA A 217 -5.08 8.25 14.26
N ARG A 218 -4.36 9.35 14.51
CA ARG A 218 -2.89 9.33 14.64
C ARG A 218 -2.39 8.68 15.93
N LEU A 219 -3.20 8.61 17.00
CA LEU A 219 -2.82 7.91 18.24
C LEU A 219 -2.58 6.41 17.99
N ASN A 220 -3.24 5.86 16.98
CA ASN A 220 -3.07 4.47 16.56
C ASN A 220 -1.75 4.22 15.84
N VAL A 221 -1.06 5.27 15.40
CA VAL A 221 0.23 5.21 14.69
C VAL A 221 1.39 5.49 15.63
N PHE A 222 1.19 6.35 16.64
CA PHE A 222 2.24 6.68 17.60
C PHE A 222 2.78 5.45 18.36
N ARG A 223 4.10 5.45 18.54
CA ARG A 223 4.86 4.39 19.24
C ARG A 223 5.35 4.85 20.60
N HIS A 224 5.71 6.13 20.75
CA HIS A 224 6.34 6.61 21.98
C HIS A 224 5.45 7.56 22.80
N ARG A 225 5.62 7.52 24.12
CA ARG A 225 4.89 8.38 25.07
C ARG A 225 5.06 9.87 24.75
N HIS A 226 6.24 10.29 24.31
CA HIS A 226 6.51 11.68 23.97
C HIS A 226 5.80 12.13 22.68
N GLU A 227 5.44 11.22 21.77
CA GLU A 227 4.58 11.54 20.60
C GLU A 227 3.14 11.79 21.03
N VAL A 228 2.63 10.96 21.94
CA VAL A 228 1.29 11.13 22.53
C VAL A 228 1.19 12.44 23.31
N CYS A 229 2.21 12.78 24.11
CA CYS A 229 2.23 14.02 24.89
C CYS A 229 2.40 15.26 24.01
N SER A 230 3.26 15.22 23.00
CA SER A 230 3.53 16.37 22.13
C SER A 230 2.52 16.52 20.98
N GLY A 231 1.80 15.45 20.65
CA GLY A 231 0.94 15.38 19.47
C GLY A 231 1.70 15.35 18.14
N LYS A 232 3.03 15.17 18.17
CA LYS A 232 3.91 15.18 17.00
C LYS A 232 4.59 13.83 16.81
N THR A 233 4.76 13.42 15.55
CA THR A 233 5.52 12.24 15.16
C THR A 233 7.02 12.55 15.24
N SER A 234 7.76 11.75 16.02
CA SER A 234 9.21 11.88 16.22
C SER A 234 9.98 10.63 15.81
N SER A 235 9.29 9.49 15.68
CA SER A 235 9.84 8.20 15.29
C SER A 235 9.33 7.72 13.93
N ILE A 236 9.97 6.69 13.38
CA ILE A 236 9.52 6.02 12.17
C ILE A 236 8.48 4.97 12.58
N SER A 237 7.25 5.10 12.08
CA SER A 237 6.24 4.05 12.22
C SER A 237 6.12 3.24 10.94
N LEU A 238 6.05 1.92 11.06
CA LEU A 238 5.65 1.04 9.96
C LEU A 238 4.19 0.65 10.17
N GLN A 239 3.40 0.69 9.11
CA GLN A 239 2.01 0.28 9.12
C GLN A 239 1.77 -0.65 7.93
N LEU A 240 1.32 -1.87 8.22
CA LEU A 240 1.12 -2.92 7.24
C LEU A 240 -0.34 -2.97 6.79
N LEU A 241 -0.58 -3.21 5.50
CA LEU A 241 -1.90 -3.43 4.93
C LEU A 241 -1.86 -4.59 3.92
N GLY A 242 -2.64 -5.63 4.15
CA GLY A 242 -2.72 -6.80 3.27
C GLY A 242 -3.92 -6.76 2.33
N PHE A 243 -3.70 -7.23 1.10
CA PHE A 243 -4.74 -7.39 0.08
C PHE A 243 -4.82 -8.83 -0.42
N ASP A 244 -6.04 -9.27 -0.68
CA ASP A 244 -6.32 -10.58 -1.27
C ASP A 244 -6.11 -10.59 -2.81
N SER A 245 -6.31 -11.76 -3.44
CA SER A 245 -6.26 -11.90 -4.92
C SER A 245 -7.21 -10.97 -5.65
N GLN A 246 -8.36 -10.65 -5.04
CA GLN A 246 -9.44 -9.86 -5.62
C GLN A 246 -9.26 -8.35 -5.38
N GLY A 247 -8.27 -7.95 -4.59
CA GLY A 247 -8.03 -6.56 -4.21
C GLY A 247 -8.86 -6.06 -3.03
N ASN A 248 -9.52 -6.94 -2.27
CA ASN A 248 -10.12 -6.56 -1.00
C ASN A 248 -9.04 -6.47 0.09
N VAL A 249 -9.25 -5.57 1.04
CA VAL A 249 -8.42 -5.44 2.22
C VAL A 249 -8.71 -6.61 3.17
N ILE A 250 -7.67 -7.29 3.63
CA ILE A 250 -7.77 -8.29 4.69
C ILE A 250 -7.99 -7.53 5.99
N ASP A 251 -9.20 -7.66 6.53
CA ASP A 251 -9.71 -6.76 7.57
C ASP A 251 -8.92 -6.91 8.88
N GLN A 252 -8.41 -5.78 9.38
CA GLN A 252 -7.75 -5.65 10.69
C GLN A 252 -8.77 -5.45 11.83
N THR A 253 -10.08 -5.56 11.57
CA THR A 253 -11.13 -5.36 12.59
C THR A 253 -11.09 -6.36 13.75
N CYS A 254 -10.24 -7.38 13.71
CA CYS A 254 -9.92 -8.20 14.87
C CYS A 254 -9.07 -7.43 15.89
N THR A 255 -9.75 -6.60 16.67
CA THR A 255 -9.44 -6.30 18.08
C THR A 255 -8.46 -7.27 18.76
N ARG A 256 -7.20 -6.87 19.01
CA ARG A 256 -6.62 -6.61 20.36
C ARG A 256 -5.10 -6.76 20.53
N SER A 257 -4.29 -7.06 19.52
CA SER A 257 -2.84 -7.22 19.77
C SER A 257 -1.99 -6.99 18.52
N ARG A 258 -1.32 -5.83 18.50
CA ARG A 258 -0.43 -5.33 17.43
C ARG A 258 0.60 -6.34 16.90
N ASP A 259 0.93 -7.39 17.65
CA ASP A 259 2.05 -8.28 17.34
C ASP A 259 1.63 -9.64 16.74
N TYR A 260 0.35 -10.03 16.86
CA TYR A 260 -0.16 -11.29 16.29
C TYR A 260 -0.84 -11.11 14.92
N ASP A 261 -1.36 -9.91 14.65
CA ASP A 261 -2.16 -9.65 13.45
C ASP A 261 -1.29 -9.58 12.18
N ASP A 262 -0.02 -9.15 12.28
CA ASP A 262 0.83 -8.92 11.10
C ASP A 262 1.23 -10.21 10.38
N GLU A 263 1.54 -11.30 11.11
CA GLU A 263 1.91 -12.60 10.50
C GLU A 263 0.72 -13.25 9.77
N ASP A 264 -0.46 -13.18 10.38
CA ASP A 264 -1.70 -13.66 9.78
C ASP A 264 -2.04 -12.88 8.50
N ILE A 265 -1.90 -11.55 8.53
CA ILE A 265 -2.10 -10.71 7.34
C ILE A 265 -1.10 -11.09 6.26
N CYS A 266 0.19 -11.27 6.60
CA CYS A 266 1.22 -11.67 5.63
C CYS A 266 0.87 -13.01 4.98
N SER A 267 0.43 -14.00 5.76
CA SER A 267 0.11 -15.34 5.26
C SER A 267 -1.12 -15.39 4.33
N GLN A 268 -2.13 -14.54 4.58
CA GLN A 268 -3.36 -14.49 3.80
C GLN A 268 -3.27 -13.51 2.62
N SER A 269 -2.34 -12.56 2.69
CA SER A 269 -2.16 -11.52 1.69
C SER A 269 -1.37 -11.99 0.49
N ILE A 270 -1.84 -11.60 -0.69
CA ILE A 270 -1.11 -11.75 -1.95
C ILE A 270 -0.30 -10.50 -2.24
N LYS A 271 -0.77 -9.34 -1.75
CA LYS A 271 -0.06 -8.07 -1.84
C LYS A 271 -0.05 -7.40 -0.49
N ILE A 272 1.13 -6.95 -0.09
CA ILE A 272 1.36 -6.25 1.17
C ILE A 272 1.79 -4.83 0.83
N ILE A 273 1.17 -3.84 1.44
CA ILE A 273 1.59 -2.45 1.38
C ILE A 273 2.12 -2.06 2.75
N ASN A 274 3.40 -1.71 2.80
CA ASN A 274 4.09 -1.23 3.99
C ASN A 274 4.23 0.28 3.91
N PHE A 275 3.43 0.98 4.69
CA PHE A 275 3.52 2.42 4.85
C PHE A 275 4.57 2.78 5.90
N ILE A 276 5.45 3.70 5.56
CA ILE A 276 6.50 4.22 6.42
C ILE A 276 6.11 5.66 6.77
N ASP A 277 5.61 5.86 7.99
CA ASP A 277 5.34 7.20 8.52
C ASP A 277 6.66 7.85 8.94
N LEU A 278 6.96 9.01 8.36
CA LEU A 278 8.18 9.74 8.63
C LEU A 278 7.89 11.04 9.37
N ALA A 279 8.80 11.41 10.26
CA ALA A 279 8.68 12.63 11.05
C ALA A 279 8.68 13.87 10.12
N GLY A 280 7.76 14.80 10.39
CA GLY A 280 7.62 16.03 9.61
C GLY A 280 8.34 17.24 10.19
N ASP A 281 8.75 17.17 11.46
CA ASP A 281 9.43 18.28 12.13
C ASP A 281 10.92 18.28 11.75
N GLN A 282 11.48 19.45 11.47
CA GLN A 282 12.89 19.62 11.08
C GLN A 282 13.85 19.07 12.14
N LYS A 283 13.45 19.08 13.42
CA LYS A 283 14.24 18.50 14.51
C LYS A 283 14.54 17.00 14.30
N TYR A 284 13.67 16.28 13.61
CA TYR A 284 13.77 14.83 13.37
C TYR A 284 14.17 14.49 11.93
N LEU A 285 14.71 15.46 11.18
CA LEU A 285 15.09 15.25 9.78
C LEU A 285 16.12 14.11 9.62
N LYS A 286 17.05 13.94 10.57
CA LYS A 286 18.00 12.81 10.57
C LYS A 286 17.28 11.47 10.59
N THR A 287 16.24 11.35 11.42
CA THR A 287 15.39 10.17 11.51
C THR A 287 14.67 9.93 10.18
N THR A 288 14.17 10.97 9.53
CA THR A 288 13.50 10.88 8.23
C THR A 288 14.44 10.41 7.12
N VAL A 289 15.66 10.96 7.05
CA VAL A 289 16.69 10.54 6.08
C VAL A 289 17.12 9.08 6.33
N PHE A 290 17.28 8.70 7.60
CA PHE A 290 17.56 7.33 7.97
C PHE A 290 16.42 6.38 7.57
N GLY A 291 15.17 6.79 7.76
CA GLY A 291 14.00 6.00 7.34
C GLY A 291 13.92 5.81 5.83
N LEU A 292 14.18 6.86 5.04
CA LEU A 292 14.20 6.74 3.58
C LEU A 292 15.35 5.86 3.08
N SER A 293 16.55 6.03 3.65
CA SER A 293 17.74 5.29 3.20
C SER A 293 17.72 3.84 3.67
N GLY A 294 17.28 3.59 4.91
CA GLY A 294 17.28 2.27 5.53
C GLY A 294 16.16 1.36 5.02
N TYR A 295 14.96 1.90 4.82
CA TYR A 295 13.82 1.10 4.35
C TYR A 295 13.69 1.05 2.81
N SER A 296 14.40 1.90 2.07
CA SER A 296 14.41 1.92 0.59
C SER A 296 12.99 1.83 0.00
N PRO A 297 12.12 2.84 0.25
CA PRO A 297 10.76 2.82 -0.24
C PRO A 297 10.72 2.81 -1.77
N HIS A 298 9.78 2.06 -2.34
CA HIS A 298 9.54 2.06 -3.80
C HIS A 298 8.88 3.37 -4.24
N TYR A 299 7.98 3.91 -3.40
CA TYR A 299 7.27 5.15 -3.66
C TYR A 299 7.34 6.08 -2.46
N ALA A 300 7.29 7.38 -2.73
CA ALA A 300 7.14 8.40 -1.70
C ALA A 300 5.88 9.23 -1.98
N VAL A 301 5.04 9.40 -0.96
CA VAL A 301 3.87 10.26 -0.98
C VAL A 301 4.21 11.54 -0.24
N LEU A 302 4.14 12.68 -0.93
CA LEU A 302 4.33 13.98 -0.32
C LEU A 302 2.97 14.59 0.04
N VAL A 303 2.71 14.73 1.33
CA VAL A 303 1.49 15.37 1.84
C VAL A 303 1.74 16.86 1.99
N VAL A 304 0.98 17.65 1.23
CA VAL A 304 1.02 19.11 1.21
C VAL A 304 -0.34 19.66 1.66
N ARG A 305 -0.33 20.82 2.29
CA ARG A 305 -1.53 21.52 2.77
C ARG A 305 -2.15 22.38 1.68
#